data_AF-T0ZH08-F1
#
_entry.id   AF-T0ZH08-F1
#
_cell.length_a   1.000
_cell.length_b   1.000
_cell.length_c   1.000
_cell.angle_alpha   90.00
_cell.angle_beta   90.00
_cell.angle_gamma   90.00
#
_symmetry.space_group_name_H-M   'P 1'
#
loop_
_entity.id
_entity.type
_entity.pdbx_description
1 polymer ?
#
loop_
_entity_poly.entity_id
_entity_poly.type
_entity_poly.pdbx_seq_one_letter_code
_entity_poly.pdbx_strand_id
1 'polypeptide(L)'
;MKEASIFTKSEYPVHTNMKEDALSTPSSSYATNMADTEIAKAVNEIGFWWHSIDLHGFITPGGKSQQVLHNEWRAMEVPDLSGKSVLDIGAWDGFFSFEAERHGAESVVALDHYVW
;
A
#
# COMPACT_ATOMS: atom_id res chain seq x y z
N MET A 1 14.11 37.36 25.70
CA MET A 1 12.72 37.41 25.21
C MET A 1 12.73 37.91 23.78
N LYS A 2 12.40 37.05 22.82
CA LYS A 2 11.45 37.27 21.71
C LYS A 2 11.48 36.00 20.85
N GLU A 3 10.28 35.60 20.46
CA GLU A 3 9.87 34.26 20.04
C GLU A 3 10.34 33.89 18.63
N ALA A 4 10.53 32.58 18.41
CA ALA A 4 10.79 32.00 17.10
C ALA A 4 9.45 31.58 16.46
N SER A 5 9.08 32.21 15.35
CA SER A 5 7.94 31.80 14.52
C SER A 5 8.24 30.49 13.79
N ILE A 6 7.43 29.48 14.06
CA ILE A 6 7.41 28.21 13.33
C ILE A 6 6.45 28.39 12.16
N PHE A 7 6.96 28.40 10.92
CA PHE A 7 6.14 28.29 9.71
C PHE A 7 5.91 26.81 9.41
N THR A 8 4.66 26.34 9.57
CA THR A 8 4.20 25.08 8.96
C THR A 8 3.13 25.41 7.92
N LYS A 9 3.35 24.92 6.70
CA LYS A 9 2.35 24.45 5.72
C LYS A 9 3.07 24.23 4.38
N SER A 10 3.29 22.98 4.02
CA SER A 10 3.55 22.58 2.64
C SER A 10 2.19 22.21 2.04
N GLU A 11 1.61 23.13 1.29
CA GLU A 11 0.37 22.91 0.54
C GLU A 11 0.76 22.38 -0.87
N TYR A 12 0.29 21.18 -1.23
CA TYR A 12 0.34 20.69 -2.61
C TYR A 12 -0.89 21.22 -3.38
N PRO A 13 -0.74 21.67 -4.63
CA PRO A 13 -1.82 22.33 -5.36
C PRO A 13 -2.86 21.33 -5.89
N VAL A 14 -4.13 21.67 -5.69
CA VAL A 14 -5.28 21.01 -6.32
C VAL A 14 -5.44 21.58 -7.73
N HIS A 15 -5.12 20.78 -8.76
CA HIS A 15 -5.45 21.14 -10.14
C HIS A 15 -6.94 20.86 -10.41
N THR A 16 -7.67 21.90 -10.80
CA THR A 16 -9.09 21.84 -11.18
C THR A 16 -9.25 21.85 -12.71
N ASN A 17 -10.14 20.97 -13.17
CA ASN A 17 -10.89 20.90 -14.44
C ASN A 17 -10.17 20.91 -15.80
N MET A 18 -10.33 19.80 -16.54
CA MET A 18 -10.53 19.80 -17.99
C MET A 18 -11.81 19.03 -18.37
N LYS A 19 -12.50 19.56 -19.37
CA LYS A 19 -13.89 19.28 -19.80
C LYS A 19 -14.07 17.93 -20.51
N GLU A 20 -15.33 17.49 -20.50
CA GLU A 20 -15.94 16.38 -21.24
C GLU A 20 -15.70 16.45 -22.76
N ASP A 21 -15.47 15.29 -23.39
CA ASP A 21 -16.26 14.75 -24.52
C ASP A 21 -15.55 13.57 -25.19
N ALA A 22 -16.15 12.37 -25.13
CA ALA A 22 -16.34 11.45 -26.26
C ALA A 22 -16.79 10.06 -25.76
N LEU A 23 -18.02 9.69 -26.14
CA LEU A 23 -18.58 8.34 -26.00
C LEU A 23 -17.69 7.29 -26.68
N SER A 24 -17.21 6.33 -25.90
CA SER A 24 -17.04 4.95 -26.36
C SER A 24 -17.61 4.03 -25.28
N THR A 25 -18.54 3.16 -25.68
CA THR A 25 -19.28 2.26 -24.80
C THR A 25 -18.33 1.27 -24.10
N PRO A 26 -18.35 1.12 -22.76
CA PRO A 26 -17.64 0.03 -22.13
C PRO A 26 -18.46 -1.25 -22.26
N SER A 27 -17.97 -2.16 -23.11
CA SER A 27 -18.42 -3.54 -23.20
C SER A 27 -17.99 -4.32 -21.95
N SER A 28 -18.98 -4.89 -21.26
CA SER A 28 -18.92 -6.19 -20.59
C SER A 28 -17.88 -6.40 -19.48
N SER A 29 -18.21 -5.99 -18.25
CA SER A 29 -18.42 -6.91 -17.09
C SER A 29 -18.59 -6.11 -15.79
N TYR A 30 -19.73 -5.44 -15.60
CA TYR A 30 -20.10 -4.86 -14.30
C TYR A 30 -20.66 -5.93 -13.35
N ALA A 31 -19.87 -6.98 -13.13
CA ALA A 31 -19.90 -7.69 -11.87
C ALA A 31 -18.86 -7.00 -10.99
N THR A 32 -19.14 -5.76 -10.59
CA THR A 32 -18.49 -5.17 -9.42
C THR A 32 -18.96 -6.05 -8.26
N ASN A 33 -18.13 -7.02 -7.90
CA ASN A 33 -18.52 -8.09 -7.00
C ASN A 33 -18.73 -7.49 -5.62
N MET A 34 -19.70 -7.98 -4.84
CA MET A 34 -19.87 -7.56 -3.45
C MET A 34 -18.57 -7.73 -2.63
N ALA A 35 -17.68 -8.64 -3.05
CA ALA A 35 -16.34 -8.78 -2.50
C ALA A 35 -15.50 -7.51 -2.67
N ASP A 36 -15.58 -6.84 -3.82
CA ASP A 36 -14.86 -5.59 -4.11
C ASP A 36 -15.37 -4.46 -3.19
N THR A 37 -16.67 -4.45 -2.87
CA THR A 37 -17.25 -3.46 -1.97
C THR A 37 -16.88 -3.68 -0.51
N GLU A 38 -16.79 -4.93 -0.05
CA GLU A 38 -16.35 -5.24 1.32
C GLU A 38 -14.86 -4.98 1.51
N ILE A 39 -14.01 -5.32 0.52
CA ILE A 39 -12.57 -5.00 0.55
C ILE A 39 -12.39 -3.48 0.59
N ALA A 40 -13.05 -2.74 -0.30
CA ALA A 40 -12.96 -1.29 -0.32
C ALA A 40 -13.40 -0.66 1.00
N LYS A 41 -14.49 -1.17 1.59
CA LYS A 41 -14.96 -0.72 2.91
C LYS A 41 -13.93 -0.99 4.01
N ALA A 42 -13.42 -2.22 4.11
CA ALA A 42 -12.42 -2.58 5.11
C ALA A 42 -11.13 -1.74 4.98
N VAL A 43 -10.67 -1.50 3.75
CA VAL A 43 -9.50 -0.65 3.48
C VAL A 43 -9.75 0.79 3.92
N ASN A 44 -10.93 1.35 3.65
CA ASN A 44 -11.29 2.71 4.03
C ASN A 44 -11.44 2.88 5.56
N GLU A 45 -11.84 1.84 6.29
CA GLU A 45 -11.98 1.87 7.75
C GLU A 45 -10.64 1.98 8.50
N ILE A 46 -9.52 1.54 7.90
CA ILE A 46 -8.17 1.60 8.49
C ILE A 46 -7.60 3.03 8.50
N GLY A 47 -8.04 3.88 7.57
CA GLY A 47 -7.69 5.30 7.51
C GLY A 47 -6.30 5.60 6.93
N PHE A 48 -5.23 4.96 7.41
CA PHE A 48 -3.87 5.17 6.90
C PHE A 48 -3.22 3.88 6.45
N TRP A 49 -2.63 3.93 5.26
CA TRP A 49 -1.82 2.86 4.67
C TRP A 49 -0.45 3.41 4.29
N TRP A 50 0.60 2.70 4.63
CA TRP A 50 1.95 3.00 4.19
C TRP A 50 2.28 2.33 2.86
N HIS A 51 1.90 1.07 2.71
CA HIS A 51 2.15 0.25 1.55
C HIS A 51 0.93 0.19 0.62
N SER A 52 1.17 0.40 -0.68
CA SER A 52 0.19 0.05 -1.71
C SER A 52 0.28 -1.45 -1.99
N ILE A 53 -0.71 -2.21 -1.54
CA ILE A 53 -0.79 -3.67 -1.62
C ILE A 53 -1.95 -4.03 -2.55
N ASP A 54 -1.71 -4.97 -3.48
CA ASP A 54 -2.76 -5.54 -4.32
C ASP A 54 -3.55 -6.62 -3.55
N LEU A 55 -4.83 -6.36 -3.34
CA LEU A 55 -5.83 -7.23 -2.73
C LEU A 55 -6.76 -7.83 -3.79
N HIS A 56 -6.19 -8.49 -4.79
CA HIS A 56 -6.90 -9.14 -5.91
C HIS A 56 -7.59 -8.17 -6.89
N GLY A 57 -6.87 -7.14 -7.32
CA GLY A 57 -7.34 -6.11 -8.23
C GLY A 57 -7.73 -4.79 -7.54
N PHE A 58 -7.83 -4.80 -6.21
CA PHE A 58 -8.02 -3.60 -5.40
C PHE A 58 -6.70 -3.20 -4.72
N ILE A 59 -6.19 -2.01 -5.02
CA ILE A 59 -4.91 -1.52 -4.48
C ILE A 59 -5.18 -0.64 -3.28
N THR A 60 -4.57 -0.95 -2.14
CA THR A 60 -4.67 -0.10 -0.94
C THR A 60 -4.05 1.30 -1.19
N PRO A 61 -4.59 2.37 -0.58
CA PRO A 61 -4.15 3.74 -0.85
C PRO A 61 -2.87 4.09 -0.07
N GLY A 62 -1.83 3.28 -0.23
CA GLY A 62 -0.58 3.43 0.50
C GLY A 62 0.23 4.65 0.09
N GLY A 63 0.89 5.30 1.05
CA GLY A 63 1.82 6.42 0.78
C GLY A 63 2.99 6.05 -0.14
N LYS A 64 3.35 4.76 -0.18
CA LYS A 64 4.39 4.21 -1.04
C LYS A 64 3.78 3.34 -2.14
N SER A 65 4.08 3.67 -3.39
CA SER A 65 3.52 2.98 -4.54
C SER A 65 4.06 1.55 -4.70
N GLN A 66 3.29 0.68 -5.34
CA GLN A 66 3.72 -0.68 -5.66
C GLN A 66 5.05 -0.70 -6.39
N GLN A 67 5.27 0.20 -7.36
CA GLN A 67 6.51 0.24 -8.10
C GLN A 67 7.73 0.47 -7.20
N VAL A 68 7.62 1.37 -6.22
CA VAL A 68 8.70 1.65 -5.27
C VAL A 68 8.94 0.43 -4.39
N LEU A 69 7.88 -0.18 -3.87
CA LEU A 69 7.97 -1.36 -3.00
C LEU A 69 8.64 -2.56 -3.69
N HIS A 70 8.24 -2.87 -4.92
CA HIS A 70 8.88 -3.94 -5.70
C HIS A 70 10.32 -3.59 -6.11
N ASN A 71 10.66 -2.31 -6.27
CA ASN A 71 12.05 -1.90 -6.52
C ASN A 71 12.91 -2.16 -5.28
N GLU A 72 12.41 -1.86 -4.09
CA GLU A 72 13.12 -2.10 -2.84
C GLU A 72 13.27 -3.58 -2.53
N TRP A 73 12.21 -4.39 -2.71
CA TRP A 73 12.32 -5.84 -2.59
C TRP A 73 13.47 -6.40 -3.43
N ARG A 74 13.53 -6.00 -4.71
CA ARG A 74 14.62 -6.42 -5.62
C ARG A 74 15.98 -5.91 -5.17
N ALA A 75 16.07 -4.69 -4.65
CA ALA A 75 17.31 -4.09 -4.18
C ALA A 75 17.85 -4.72 -2.88
N MET A 76 16.99 -5.38 -2.10
CA MET A 76 17.43 -6.13 -0.90
C MET A 76 18.19 -7.41 -1.24
N GLU A 77 18.09 -7.90 -2.49
CA GLU A 77 18.77 -9.14 -2.95
C GLU A 77 18.52 -10.32 -1.99
N VAL A 78 17.28 -10.43 -1.50
CA VAL A 78 16.88 -11.44 -0.52
C VAL A 78 17.19 -12.83 -1.08
N PRO A 79 17.92 -13.69 -0.36
CA PRO A 79 18.24 -15.03 -0.82
C PRO A 79 16.97 -15.89 -0.89
N ASP A 80 17.06 -17.07 -1.51
CA ASP A 80 15.98 -18.06 -1.49
C ASP A 80 15.46 -18.30 -0.07
N LEU A 81 14.16 -18.09 0.14
CA LEU A 81 13.51 -18.22 1.44
C LEU A 81 12.85 -19.59 1.64
N SER A 82 12.93 -20.49 0.66
CA SER A 82 12.35 -21.84 0.72
C SER A 82 12.68 -22.57 2.02
N GLY A 83 11.64 -22.88 2.81
CA GLY A 83 11.79 -23.61 4.08
C GLY A 83 12.42 -22.80 5.22
N LYS A 84 12.46 -21.46 5.12
CA LYS A 84 13.02 -20.57 6.14
C LYS A 84 11.92 -19.86 6.91
N SER A 85 12.18 -19.61 8.19
CA SER A 85 11.42 -18.64 8.98
C SER A 85 11.97 -17.23 8.76
N VAL A 86 11.10 -16.25 8.55
CA VAL A 86 11.45 -14.83 8.37
C VAL A 86 10.93 -14.01 9.53
N LEU A 87 11.73 -13.05 9.98
CA LEU A 87 11.36 -12.03 10.95
C LEU A 87 11.32 -10.68 10.23
N ASP A 88 10.14 -10.08 10.11
CA ASP A 88 9.93 -8.75 9.51
C ASP A 88 9.78 -7.71 10.61
N ILE A 89 10.72 -6.76 10.71
CA ILE A 89 10.81 -5.75 11.77
C ILE A 89 10.42 -4.39 11.18
N GLY A 90 9.34 -3.80 11.69
CA GLY A 90 8.76 -2.58 11.15
C GLY A 90 7.89 -2.86 9.91
N ALA A 91 7.02 -3.87 10.03
CA ALA A 91 6.27 -4.41 8.90
C ALA A 91 5.23 -3.46 8.27
N TRP A 92 4.83 -2.39 8.96
CA TRP A 92 3.69 -1.53 8.68
C TRP A 92 2.47 -2.37 8.28
N ASP A 93 2.00 -2.25 7.03
CA ASP A 93 0.86 -3.00 6.51
C ASP A 93 1.23 -4.42 6.00
N GLY A 94 2.50 -4.80 6.09
CA GLY A 94 2.98 -6.17 5.82
C GLY A 94 3.44 -6.46 4.39
N PHE A 95 3.73 -5.46 3.55
CA PHE A 95 4.16 -5.71 2.16
C PHE A 95 5.33 -6.69 2.07
N PHE A 96 6.40 -6.46 2.85
CA PHE A 96 7.59 -7.31 2.83
C PHE A 96 7.36 -8.67 3.46
N SER A 97 6.47 -8.76 4.45
CA SER A 97 6.00 -10.03 4.99
C SER A 97 5.33 -10.89 3.91
N PHE A 98 4.39 -10.33 3.14
CA PHE A 98 3.73 -11.05 2.06
C PHE A 98 4.68 -11.38 0.90
N GLU A 99 5.65 -10.51 0.58
CA GLU A 99 6.68 -10.83 -0.40
C GLU A 99 7.57 -11.99 0.05
N ALA A 100 7.90 -12.07 1.34
CA ALA A 100 8.66 -13.19 1.89
C ALA A 100 7.90 -14.52 1.74
N GLU A 101 6.60 -14.55 2.04
CA GLU A 101 5.75 -15.72 1.82
C GLU A 101 5.70 -16.12 0.34
N ARG A 102 5.49 -15.15 -0.57
CA ARG A 102 5.49 -15.38 -2.02
C ARG A 102 6.80 -15.98 -2.54
N HIS A 103 7.90 -15.72 -1.86
CA HIS A 103 9.24 -16.22 -2.20
C HIS A 103 9.67 -17.46 -1.40
N GLY A 104 8.72 -18.14 -0.75
CA GLY A 104 8.92 -19.48 -0.21
C GLY A 104 9.25 -19.56 1.27
N ALA A 105 9.18 -18.46 2.01
CA ALA A 105 9.27 -18.51 3.47
C ALA A 105 8.23 -19.50 4.02
N GLU A 106 8.67 -20.41 4.89
CA GLU A 106 7.79 -21.38 5.57
C GLU A 106 6.91 -20.69 6.61
N SER A 107 7.46 -19.66 7.26
CA SER A 107 6.74 -18.85 8.24
C SER A 107 7.30 -17.44 8.26
N VAL A 108 6.43 -16.47 8.53
CA VAL A 108 6.80 -15.07 8.73
C VAL A 108 6.24 -14.59 10.06
N VAL A 109 7.11 -14.02 10.90
CA VAL A 109 6.72 -13.26 12.08
C VAL A 109 6.94 -11.79 11.77
N ALA A 110 5.84 -11.05 11.66
CA ALA A 110 5.86 -9.61 11.53
C ALA A 110 5.74 -8.97 12.90
N LEU A 111 6.59 -7.99 13.18
CA LEU A 111 6.44 -7.09 14.31
C LEU A 111 6.52 -5.64 13.86
N ASP A 112 5.62 -4.84 14.38
CA ASP A 112 5.71 -3.39 14.30
C ASP A 112 5.37 -2.81 15.67
N HIS A 113 5.74 -1.55 15.85
CA HIS A 113 5.61 -0.81 17.07
C HIS A 113 4.14 -0.74 17.52
N TYR A 114 3.88 -1.21 18.74
CA TYR A 114 2.92 -0.58 19.64
C TYR A 114 3.67 0.62 20.26
N VAL A 115 3.42 1.86 19.85
CA VAL A 115 3.94 3.00 20.63
C VAL A 115 2.91 3.35 21.71
N TRP A 116 3.38 3.30 22.95
CA TRP A 116 2.79 3.80 24.20
C TRP A 116 2.41 5.28 24.17
#